data_AF-A0A954TV22-F1
#
_entry.id   AF-A0A954TV22-F1
#
_cell.length_a   1.000
_cell.length_b   1.000
_cell.length_c   1.000
_cell.angle_alpha   90.00
_cell.angle_beta   90.00
_cell.angle_gamma   90.00
#
_symmetry.space_group_name_H-M   'P 1'
#
loop_
_entity.id
_entity.type
_entity.pdbx_description
1 polymer ?
#
loop_
_entity_poly.entity_id
_entity_poly.type
_entity_poly.pdbx_seq_one_letter_code
_entity_poly.pdbx_strand_id
1 'polypeptide(L)'
;KEKVMKLFDLKTVSFAFASIAVLALVGCGQQASDQGTTQVAADSHEGHDHAEGEGHAEDDGHAQGGWWCNEHGVPEEDCSLCSTTAAAKFKEKGDWCDEHNRAESQCFQCDPSRAEKFAKLYEAKFGEKPPQPSE
;
A
#
# COMPACT_ATOMS: atom_id res chain seq x y z
N LYS A 1 20.52 39.11 -0.62
CA LYS A 1 20.55 39.51 -2.04
C LYS A 1 21.56 38.61 -2.75
N GLU A 2 21.11 37.81 -3.73
CA GLU A 2 21.87 37.40 -4.94
C GLU A 2 23.23 36.67 -4.75
N LYS A 3 23.55 35.48 -5.27
CA LYS A 3 23.02 34.53 -6.30
C LYS A 3 23.26 33.11 -5.76
N VAL A 4 22.45 32.06 -5.90
CA VAL A 4 21.72 31.47 -7.04
C VAL A 4 22.63 30.95 -8.18
N MET A 5 22.87 29.63 -8.15
CA MET A 5 23.20 28.71 -9.26
C MET A 5 24.43 28.96 -10.14
N LYS A 6 25.33 27.95 -10.17
CA LYS A 6 26.19 27.43 -11.26
C LYS A 6 27.31 26.58 -10.61
N LEU A 7 27.76 25.44 -11.13
CA LEU A 7 27.43 24.69 -12.35
C LEU A 7 27.14 23.22 -12.03
N PHE A 8 26.36 22.55 -12.89
CA PHE A 8 26.38 21.09 -12.97
C PHE A 8 27.69 20.64 -13.64
N ASP A 9 28.38 19.65 -13.06
CA ASP A 9 29.63 19.13 -13.61
C ASP A 9 29.37 18.22 -14.83
N LEU A 10 29.33 18.86 -15.99
CA LEU A 10 29.02 18.26 -17.29
C LEU A 10 30.27 17.61 -17.89
N LYS A 11 30.65 16.39 -17.43
CA LYS A 11 31.91 15.78 -17.90
C LYS A 11 32.00 14.24 -17.98
N THR A 12 31.06 13.59 -18.67
CA THR A 12 31.32 12.31 -19.38
C THR A 12 30.28 12.10 -20.49
N VAL A 13 30.68 12.33 -21.75
CA VAL A 13 29.88 12.06 -22.97
C VAL A 13 30.76 11.27 -23.95
N SER A 14 30.14 10.35 -24.71
CA SER A 14 30.75 9.37 -25.65
C SER A 14 31.32 8.13 -24.94
N PHE A 15 31.20 6.88 -25.41
CA PHE A 15 30.75 6.27 -26.69
C PHE A 15 29.92 4.98 -26.40
N ALA A 16 29.18 4.32 -27.30
CA ALA A 16 28.99 4.44 -28.76
C ALA A 16 27.52 4.15 -29.18
N PHE A 17 27.30 3.63 -30.40
CA PHE A 17 26.03 3.18 -30.99
C PHE A 17 25.86 1.64 -30.94
N ALA A 18 24.63 1.15 -30.80
CA ALA A 18 24.17 -0.09 -31.47
C ALA A 18 22.62 -0.09 -31.63
N SER A 19 22.14 -0.32 -32.84
CA SER A 19 20.73 -0.27 -33.24
C SER A 19 20.00 -1.60 -33.03
N ILE A 20 18.73 -1.57 -32.62
CA ILE A 20 17.66 -2.56 -32.91
C ILE A 20 16.35 -1.75 -32.83
N ALA A 21 15.78 -1.30 -33.95
CA ALA A 21 14.93 -2.04 -34.90
C ALA A 21 13.49 -2.23 -34.38
N VAL A 22 12.56 -1.48 -35.00
CA VAL A 22 11.12 -1.49 -34.73
C VAL A 22 10.46 -2.75 -35.29
N LEU A 23 9.56 -3.36 -34.52
CA LEU A 23 8.51 -4.24 -35.03
C LEU A 23 7.23 -4.03 -34.22
N ALA A 24 6.32 -3.25 -34.78
CA ALA A 24 4.93 -3.22 -34.34
C ALA A 24 4.18 -4.36 -35.03
N LEU A 25 3.45 -5.18 -34.26
CA LEU A 25 2.41 -6.04 -34.80
C LEU A 25 1.09 -5.78 -34.08
N VAL A 26 0.12 -5.39 -34.88
CA VAL A 26 -1.29 -5.20 -34.52
C VAL A 26 -1.89 -6.53 -34.07
N GLY A 27 -2.62 -6.49 -32.95
CA GLY A 27 -3.32 -7.64 -32.38
C GLY A 27 -4.78 -7.35 -32.03
N CYS A 28 -5.56 -6.77 -32.96
CA CYS A 28 -7.03 -6.80 -32.85
C CYS A 28 -7.54 -8.13 -33.43
N GLY A 29 -8.02 -9.02 -32.56
CA GLY A 29 -8.55 -10.33 -32.92
C GLY A 29 -9.89 -10.62 -32.26
N GLN A 30 -10.94 -9.89 -32.66
CA GLN A 30 -12.32 -10.16 -32.25
C GLN A 30 -12.99 -11.07 -33.29
N GLN A 31 -13.13 -12.36 -32.97
CA GLN A 31 -14.06 -13.28 -33.63
C GLN A 31 -14.41 -14.37 -32.59
N ALA A 32 -15.56 -14.30 -31.92
CA ALA A 32 -16.89 -14.55 -32.48
C ALA A 32 -17.01 -15.97 -33.06
N SER A 33 -17.30 -16.92 -32.18
CA SER A 33 -17.87 -18.23 -32.52
C SER A 33 -19.32 -18.28 -32.02
N ASP A 34 -20.14 -19.05 -32.74
CA ASP A 34 -21.55 -18.74 -32.90
C ASP A 34 -22.50 -19.36 -31.86
N GLN A 35 -23.57 -18.60 -31.60
CA GLN A 35 -24.90 -18.97 -31.10
C GLN A 35 -25.13 -20.37 -30.50
N GLY A 36 -25.38 -20.41 -29.18
CA GLY A 36 -26.14 -21.47 -28.51
C GLY A 36 -27.32 -20.89 -27.74
N THR A 37 -28.41 -20.53 -28.43
CA THR A 37 -29.57 -19.92 -27.78
C THR A 37 -30.39 -20.94 -26.99
N THR A 38 -30.57 -20.70 -25.69
CA THR A 38 -31.82 -21.03 -24.97
C THR A 38 -32.01 -20.02 -23.86
N GLN A 39 -33.02 -19.17 -24.01
CA GLN A 39 -33.48 -18.28 -22.94
C GLN A 39 -34.13 -19.14 -21.84
N VAL A 40 -33.60 -19.06 -20.63
CA VAL A 40 -34.36 -19.40 -19.42
C VAL A 40 -34.30 -18.19 -18.51
N ALA A 41 -35.46 -17.65 -18.15
CA ALA A 41 -35.56 -16.53 -17.23
C ALA A 41 -35.64 -17.05 -15.79
N ALA A 42 -34.59 -16.77 -15.02
CA ALA A 42 -34.53 -16.71 -13.56
C ALA A 42 -33.26 -15.89 -13.26
N ASP A 43 -33.38 -14.61 -12.95
CA ASP A 43 -33.57 -14.08 -11.60
C ASP A 43 -32.33 -14.28 -10.70
N SER A 44 -31.71 -13.16 -10.36
CA SER A 44 -30.75 -12.96 -9.26
C SER A 44 -29.51 -13.89 -9.19
N HIS A 45 -28.45 -13.53 -9.91
CA HIS A 45 -27.09 -13.86 -9.45
C HIS A 45 -26.67 -12.82 -8.41
N GLU A 46 -26.91 -13.15 -7.13
CA GLU A 46 -26.40 -12.39 -6.00
C GLU A 46 -24.87 -12.45 -6.03
N GLY A 47 -24.22 -11.32 -6.34
CA GLY A 47 -22.76 -11.26 -6.46
C GLY A 47 -22.10 -11.47 -5.11
N HIS A 48 -21.49 -12.64 -4.91
CA HIS A 48 -20.47 -12.81 -3.88
C HIS A 48 -19.14 -12.30 -4.42
N ASP A 49 -18.91 -11.00 -4.29
CA ASP A 49 -17.62 -10.37 -4.56
C ASP A 49 -16.60 -10.85 -3.53
N HIS A 50 -15.87 -11.92 -3.86
CA HIS A 50 -14.71 -12.37 -3.11
C HIS A 50 -13.55 -11.39 -3.28
N ALA A 51 -13.56 -10.31 -2.50
CA ALA A 51 -12.39 -9.46 -2.26
C ALA A 51 -11.43 -10.10 -1.24
N GLU A 52 -11.11 -11.39 -1.44
CA GLU A 52 -10.25 -12.17 -0.56
C GLU A 52 -8.81 -12.06 -1.04
N GLY A 53 -8.14 -11.01 -0.57
CA GLY A 53 -6.71 -10.82 -0.78
C GLY A 53 -5.92 -11.94 -0.11
N GLU A 54 -5.30 -12.79 -0.94
CA GLU A 54 -4.52 -13.96 -0.53
C GLU A 54 -3.31 -13.57 0.31
N GLY A 55 -3.49 -13.50 1.63
CA GLY A 55 -2.44 -13.34 2.64
C GLY A 55 -2.36 -14.59 3.49
N HIS A 56 -1.27 -15.34 3.38
CA HIS A 56 -1.02 -16.50 4.23
C HIS A 56 -0.86 -16.04 5.68
N ALA A 57 -1.85 -16.37 6.51
CA ALA A 57 -1.82 -16.11 7.94
C ALA A 57 -0.88 -17.10 8.65
N GLU A 58 0.26 -16.60 9.13
CA GLU A 58 0.88 -17.15 10.32
C GLU A 58 0.04 -16.69 11.52
N ASP A 59 -0.50 -17.63 12.30
CA ASP A 59 -1.36 -17.37 13.46
C ASP A 59 -0.57 -16.78 14.64
N ASP A 60 -0.80 -15.49 14.95
CA ASP A 60 -0.57 -14.89 16.27
C ASP A 60 -1.67 -13.84 16.51
N GLY A 61 -2.51 -14.07 17.51
CA GLY A 61 -3.85 -13.48 17.61
C GLY A 61 -3.95 -11.97 17.85
N HIS A 62 -5.19 -11.46 17.65
CA HIS A 62 -5.72 -10.09 17.85
C HIS A 62 -6.11 -9.28 16.59
N ALA A 63 -6.02 -9.85 15.38
CA ALA A 63 -6.57 -9.22 14.16
C ALA A 63 -8.12 -9.19 14.14
N GLN A 64 -8.73 -8.22 14.81
CA GLN A 64 -10.17 -7.93 14.77
C GLN A 64 -10.51 -6.87 13.68
N GLY A 65 -9.86 -6.91 12.51
CA GLY A 65 -10.10 -5.86 11.49
C GLY A 65 -9.21 -5.79 10.25
N GLY A 66 -9.06 -6.88 9.49
CA GLY A 66 -8.37 -6.82 8.18
C GLY A 66 -6.90 -6.38 8.27
N TRP A 67 -6.43 -5.59 7.30
CA TRP A 67 -5.02 -5.14 7.24
C TRP A 67 -4.75 -3.81 7.96
N TRP A 68 -5.79 -3.02 8.27
CA TRP A 68 -5.64 -1.63 8.72
C TRP A 68 -6.34 -1.37 10.04
N CYS A 69 -5.58 -0.90 11.02
CA CYS A 69 -6.11 -0.52 12.32
C CYS A 69 -6.76 0.87 12.24
N ASN A 70 -8.10 0.87 12.18
CA ASN A 70 -8.91 2.09 12.15
C ASN A 70 -8.76 2.93 13.43
N GLU A 71 -8.48 2.29 14.57
CA GLU A 71 -8.31 2.98 15.85
C GLU A 71 -6.99 3.75 15.92
N HIS A 72 -5.90 3.11 15.50
CA HIS A 72 -4.53 3.61 15.69
C HIS A 72 -3.87 4.22 14.44
N GLY A 73 -4.46 4.08 13.26
CA GLY A 73 -4.00 4.71 12.01
C GLY A 73 -2.76 4.08 11.36
N VAL A 74 -2.59 2.77 11.53
CA VAL A 74 -1.41 2.00 11.08
C VAL A 74 -1.84 0.59 10.62
N PRO A 75 -1.04 -0.15 9.82
CA PRO A 75 -1.32 -1.54 9.51
C PRO A 75 -1.41 -2.40 10.78
N GLU A 76 -2.35 -3.34 10.86
CA GLU A 76 -2.61 -4.14 12.07
C GLU A 76 -1.36 -4.90 12.55
N GLU A 77 -0.66 -5.57 11.63
CA GLU A 77 0.55 -6.36 11.94
C GLU A 77 1.71 -5.52 12.49
N ASP A 78 1.79 -4.25 12.06
CA ASP A 78 2.78 -3.27 12.51
C ASP A 78 2.30 -2.49 13.74
N CYS A 79 1.01 -2.54 14.09
CA CYS A 79 0.43 -1.70 15.13
C CYS A 79 1.03 -2.02 16.51
N SER A 80 1.79 -1.09 17.09
CA SER A 80 2.44 -1.34 18.40
C SER A 80 1.47 -1.40 19.58
N LEU A 81 0.19 -1.08 19.35
CA LEU A 81 -0.88 -1.12 20.36
C LEU A 81 -1.75 -2.38 20.23
N CYS A 82 -1.95 -2.90 19.02
CA CYS A 82 -2.70 -4.15 18.78
C CYS A 82 -1.81 -5.39 18.75
N SER A 83 -0.61 -5.30 18.17
CA SER A 83 0.34 -6.41 18.00
C SER A 83 1.44 -6.37 19.09
N THR A 84 1.39 -7.32 20.01
CA THR A 84 2.42 -7.51 21.05
C THR A 84 3.79 -7.80 20.44
N THR A 85 3.82 -8.55 19.33
CA THR A 85 5.00 -8.82 18.52
C THR A 85 5.57 -7.54 17.90
N ALA A 86 4.74 -6.64 17.38
CA ALA A 86 5.19 -5.32 16.92
C ALA A 86 5.75 -4.49 18.08
N ALA A 87 5.02 -4.39 19.20
CA ALA A 87 5.44 -3.65 20.38
C ALA A 87 6.83 -4.11 20.89
N ALA A 88 7.07 -5.42 20.93
CA ALA A 88 8.38 -5.98 21.30
C ALA A 88 9.48 -5.58 20.30
N LYS A 89 9.22 -5.72 18.98
CA LYS A 89 10.17 -5.32 17.91
C LYS A 89 10.53 -3.84 17.96
N PHE A 90 9.60 -2.96 18.34
CA PHE A 90 9.86 -1.52 18.46
C PHE A 90 10.64 -1.17 19.74
N LYS A 91 10.31 -1.81 20.87
CA LYS A 91 11.07 -1.69 22.13
C LYS A 91 12.52 -2.15 21.99
N GLU A 92 12.75 -3.28 21.33
CA GLU A 92 14.10 -3.81 21.05
C GLU A 92 14.95 -2.82 20.24
N LYS A 93 14.33 -2.11 19.29
CA LYS A 93 14.98 -1.09 18.46
C LYS A 93 15.18 0.26 19.17
N GLY A 94 14.66 0.44 20.38
CA GLY A 94 14.61 1.74 21.07
C GLY A 94 13.64 2.75 20.43
N ASP A 95 12.73 2.30 19.57
CA ASP A 95 11.71 3.11 18.90
C ASP A 95 10.42 3.11 19.73
N TRP A 96 10.50 3.57 20.99
CA TRP A 96 9.39 3.51 21.95
C TRP A 96 9.13 4.85 22.64
N CYS A 97 7.87 5.27 22.67
CA CYS A 97 7.38 6.44 23.36
C CYS A 97 6.83 6.02 24.74
N ASP A 98 7.55 6.29 25.82
CA ASP A 98 7.10 5.94 27.17
C ASP A 98 5.88 6.76 27.63
N GLU A 99 5.75 8.02 27.20
CA GLU A 99 4.63 8.90 27.58
C GLU A 99 3.29 8.40 27.02
N HIS A 100 3.29 7.87 25.80
CA HIS A 100 2.08 7.44 25.06
C HIS A 100 2.01 5.92 24.80
N ASN A 101 2.92 5.14 25.42
CA ASN A 101 2.94 3.68 25.41
C ASN A 101 2.80 3.03 24.02
N ARG A 102 3.39 3.64 22.99
CA ARG A 102 3.39 3.17 21.60
C ARG A 102 4.77 3.34 20.96
N ALA A 103 4.99 2.74 19.81
CA ALA A 103 6.23 2.94 19.06
C ALA A 103 6.41 4.44 18.74
N GLU A 104 7.62 4.97 18.94
CA GLU A 104 7.88 6.42 18.76
C GLU A 104 7.60 6.83 17.30
N SER A 105 8.02 6.03 16.31
CA SER A 105 7.67 6.21 14.89
C SER A 105 6.18 6.13 14.57
N GLN A 106 5.34 5.63 15.48
CA GLN A 106 3.87 5.59 15.38
C GLN A 106 3.18 6.61 16.29
N CYS A 107 3.92 7.36 17.12
CA CYS A 107 3.34 8.25 18.11
C CYS A 107 2.91 9.58 17.48
N PHE A 108 1.65 9.64 17.03
CA PHE A 108 1.04 10.83 16.43
C PHE A 108 0.74 11.94 17.44
N GLN A 109 0.68 11.62 18.74
CA GLN A 109 0.51 12.60 19.82
C GLN A 109 1.80 13.44 20.04
N CYS A 110 2.98 12.82 19.92
CA CYS A 110 4.26 13.53 19.95
C CYS A 110 4.56 14.28 18.63
N ASP A 111 4.22 13.68 17.48
CA ASP A 111 4.42 14.29 16.16
C ASP A 111 3.36 13.80 15.16
N PRO A 112 2.33 14.63 14.88
CA PRO A 112 1.28 14.29 13.93
C PRO A 112 1.76 14.02 12.49
N SER A 113 2.94 14.52 12.09
CA SER A 113 3.44 14.32 10.72
C SER A 113 3.79 12.85 10.42
N ARG A 114 4.03 12.04 11.47
CA ARG A 114 4.26 10.59 11.36
C ARG A 114 3.08 9.86 10.72
N ALA A 115 1.86 10.36 10.90
CA ALA A 115 0.65 9.80 10.27
C ALA A 115 0.71 9.85 8.73
N GLU A 116 1.41 10.82 8.13
CA GLU A 116 1.53 10.92 6.67
C GLU A 116 2.18 9.68 6.03
N LYS A 117 3.10 9.03 6.72
CA LYS A 117 3.75 7.80 6.23
C LYS A 117 2.71 6.70 6.04
N PHE A 118 1.86 6.51 7.05
CA PHE A 118 0.84 5.46 7.06
C PHE A 118 -0.32 5.80 6.13
N ALA A 119 -0.70 7.08 6.03
CA ALA A 119 -1.65 7.54 5.02
C ALA A 119 -1.19 7.26 3.59
N LYS A 120 0.08 7.52 3.26
CA LYS A 120 0.65 7.18 1.94
C LYS A 120 0.68 5.67 1.68
N LEU A 121 0.89 4.85 2.70
CA LEU A 121 0.81 3.38 2.58
C LEU A 121 -0.62 2.89 2.33
N TYR A 122 -1.62 3.50 2.99
CA TYR A 122 -3.02 3.23 2.76
C TYR A 122 -3.48 3.69 1.36
N GLU A 123 -3.19 4.94 0.98
CA GLU A 123 -3.46 5.50 -0.35
C GLU A 123 -2.83 4.65 -1.47
N ALA A 124 -1.62 4.11 -1.25
CA ALA A 124 -0.97 3.22 -2.21
C ALA A 124 -1.63 1.83 -2.34
N LYS A 125 -2.33 1.34 -1.31
CA LYS A 125 -3.05 0.05 -1.35
C LYS A 125 -4.48 0.22 -1.88
N PHE A 126 -5.20 1.25 -1.45
CA PHE A 126 -6.65 1.39 -1.67
C PHE A 126 -7.03 2.51 -2.67
N GLY A 127 -6.11 3.42 -3.02
CA GLY A 127 -6.37 4.54 -3.93
C GLY A 127 -7.12 5.72 -3.29
N GLU A 128 -7.46 5.64 -2.01
CA GLU A 128 -8.14 6.68 -1.24
C GLU A 128 -7.44 6.95 0.11
N LYS A 129 -7.84 8.00 0.81
CA LYS A 129 -7.25 8.38 2.10
C LYS A 129 -7.69 7.40 3.19
N PRO A 130 -6.83 7.12 4.20
CA PRO A 130 -7.27 6.32 5.34
C PRO A 130 -8.43 7.01 6.08
N PRO A 131 -9.30 6.24 6.74
CA PRO A 131 -10.20 6.78 7.76
C PRO A 131 -9.37 7.44 8.87
N GLN A 132 -9.93 8.45 9.53
CA GLN A 132 -9.23 9.10 10.64
C GLN A 132 -9.15 8.16 11.85
N PRO A 133 -7.98 8.10 12.53
CA PRO A 133 -7.83 7.38 13.80
C PRO A 133 -8.86 7.85 14.83
N SER A 134 -9.30 6.95 15.72
CA SER A 134 -10.27 7.26 16.77
C SER A 134 -9.66 7.50 18.17
N GLU A 135 -8.33 7.35 18.31
CA GLU A 135 -7.52 7.77 19.47
C GLU A 135 -6.78 9.11 19.26
#